data_AF-A0A1G6SBE5-F1
#
_entry.id   AF-A0A1G6SBE5-F1
#
_cell.length_a   1.000
_cell.length_b   1.000
_cell.length_c   1.000
_cell.angle_alpha   90.00
_cell.angle_beta   90.00
_cell.angle_gamma   90.00
#
_symmetry.space_group_name_H-M   'P 1'
#
loop_
_entity.id
_entity.type
_entity.pdbx_description
1 polymer ?
#
loop_
_entity_poly.entity_id
_entity_poly.type
_entity_poly.pdbx_seq_one_letter_code
_entity_poly.pdbx_strand_id
1 'polypeptide(L)'
;MTDAIISIDPATAVVEKRMIAFSGVVDGDPRKFIMSIADFAHFGVQEAKLDPIGAVAAISPNLSALIEAKARKSELLATTKLAAL
;
A
#
# COMPACT_ATOMS: atom_id res chain seq x y z
N MET A 1 -20.01 11.71 -6.35
CA MET A 1 -18.60 11.25 -6.35
C MET A 1 -18.58 10.03 -5.47
N THR A 2 -18.33 8.85 -6.04
CA THR A 2 -18.20 7.61 -5.26
C THR A 2 -16.82 7.64 -4.61
N ASP A 3 -16.78 7.57 -3.28
CA ASP A 3 -15.51 7.36 -2.57
C ASP A 3 -14.94 6.01 -3.03
N ALA A 4 -13.69 6.01 -3.46
CA ALA A 4 -13.05 4.79 -3.90
C ALA A 4 -12.94 3.85 -2.69
N ILE A 5 -13.52 2.65 -2.75
CA ILE A 5 -13.46 1.71 -1.63
C ILE A 5 -12.11 1.00 -1.69
N ILE A 6 -11.24 1.29 -0.73
CA ILE A 6 -9.90 0.72 -0.66
C ILE A 6 -9.77 -0.18 0.56
N SER A 7 -9.62 -1.47 0.30
CA SER A 7 -9.34 -2.48 1.31
C SER A 7 -7.96 -3.07 1.07
N ILE A 8 -7.02 -2.87 1.99
CA ILE A 8 -5.69 -3.47 1.92
C ILE A 8 -5.72 -4.76 2.72
N ASP A 9 -5.14 -5.84 2.17
CA ASP A 9 -4.98 -7.13 2.86
C ASP A 9 -3.52 -7.28 3.34
N PRO A 10 -3.23 -7.00 4.62
CA PRO A 10 -1.89 -7.11 5.17
C PRO A 10 -1.36 -8.54 5.20
N ALA A 11 -2.24 -9.56 5.19
CA ALA A 11 -1.83 -10.96 5.24
C ALA A 11 -1.05 -11.39 3.99
N THR A 12 -1.20 -10.65 2.89
CA THR A 12 -0.49 -10.86 1.64
C THR A 12 0.88 -10.16 1.59
N ALA A 13 1.30 -9.50 2.67
CA ALA A 13 2.54 -8.75 2.71
C ALA A 13 3.77 -9.68 2.66
N VAL A 14 4.59 -9.52 1.63
CA VAL A 14 5.82 -10.29 1.41
C VAL A 14 6.99 -9.34 1.20
N VAL A 15 8.11 -9.61 1.87
CA VAL A 15 9.36 -8.88 1.67
C VAL A 15 10.04 -9.37 0.39
N GLU A 16 10.22 -8.47 -0.57
CA GLU A 16 10.97 -8.70 -1.79
C GLU A 16 12.19 -7.77 -1.83
N LYS A 17 13.35 -8.30 -1.43
CA LYS A 17 14.63 -7.56 -1.32
C LYS A 17 14.54 -6.37 -0.36
N ARG A 18 14.30 -5.16 -0.90
CA ARG A 18 14.18 -3.89 -0.17
C ARG A 18 12.77 -3.31 -0.21
N MET A 19 11.83 -4.07 -0.76
CA MET A 19 10.43 -3.69 -0.93
C MET A 19 9.53 -4.65 -0.15
N ILE A 20 8.32 -4.20 0.16
CA ILE A 20 7.23 -5.03 0.65
C ILE A 20 6.13 -4.96 -0.40
N ALA A 21 5.79 -6.11 -0.96
CA ALA A 21 4.67 -6.29 -1.85
C ALA A 21 3.46 -6.75 -1.05
N PHE A 22 2.29 -6.16 -1.30
CA PHE A 22 1.03 -6.55 -0.65
C PHE A 22 -0.13 -6.30 -1.61
N SER A 23 -1.26 -6.93 -1.35
CA SER A 23 -2.45 -6.86 -2.19
C SER A 23 -3.56 -6.09 -1.50
N GLY A 24 -4.46 -5.54 -2.29
CA GLY A 24 -5.69 -4.92 -1.82
C GLY A 24 -6.73 -4.89 -2.92
N VAL A 25 -7.92 -4.43 -2.59
CA VAL A 25 -9.02 -4.21 -3.52
C VAL A 25 -9.29 -2.71 -3.58
N VAL A 26 -9.36 -2.18 -4.80
CA VAL A 26 -9.74 -0.79 -5.07
C VAL A 26 -10.96 -0.84 -5.97
N ASP A 27 -12.10 -0.34 -5.51
CA ASP A 27 -13.35 -0.32 -6.27
C ASP A 27 -13.81 -1.68 -6.81
N GLY A 28 -13.50 -2.75 -6.04
CA GLY A 28 -13.81 -4.13 -6.42
C GLY A 28 -12.73 -4.80 -7.27
N ASP A 29 -11.74 -4.06 -7.77
CA ASP A 29 -10.64 -4.63 -8.54
C ASP A 29 -9.45 -5.00 -7.62
N PRO A 30 -8.96 -6.24 -7.67
CA PRO A 30 -7.76 -6.63 -6.97
C PRO A 30 -6.54 -5.89 -7.57
N ARG A 31 -5.74 -5.28 -6.71
CA ARG A 31 -4.53 -4.53 -7.03
C ARG A 31 -3.36 -5.02 -6.19
N LYS A 32 -2.18 -5.03 -6.79
CA LYS A 32 -0.92 -5.22 -6.08
C LYS A 32 -0.26 -3.87 -5.83
N PHE A 33 0.25 -3.71 -4.63
CA PHE A 33 1.02 -2.57 -4.17
C PHE A 33 2.42 -3.01 -3.82
N ILE A 34 3.39 -2.15 -4.10
CA ILE A 34 4.78 -2.38 -3.75
C ILE A 34 5.29 -1.08 -3.14
N MET A 35 5.85 -1.16 -1.95
CA MET A 35 6.38 -0.01 -1.23
C MET A 35 7.76 -0.34 -0.66
N SER A 36 8.68 0.64 -0.63
CA SER A 36 10.02 0.36 -0.12
C SER A 36 10.00 0.25 1.40
N ILE A 37 10.84 -0.61 1.97
CA ILE A 37 10.98 -0.73 3.44
C ILE A 37 11.35 0.62 4.07
N ALA A 38 12.10 1.46 3.36
CA ALA A 38 12.44 2.81 3.81
C ALA A 38 11.21 3.72 3.92
N ASP A 39 10.22 3.57 3.04
CA ASP A 39 8.98 4.36 3.10
C ASP A 39 8.18 4.05 4.36
N PHE A 40 8.21 2.81 4.86
CA PHE A 40 7.57 2.46 6.14
C PHE A 40 8.15 3.24 7.33
N ALA A 41 9.45 3.57 7.29
CA ALA A 41 10.07 4.39 8.33
C ALA A 41 9.52 5.83 8.35
N HIS A 42 9.11 6.38 7.21
CA HIS A 42 8.42 7.66 7.15
C HIS A 42 7.05 7.65 7.83
N PHE A 43 6.44 6.48 7.95
CA PHE A 43 5.20 6.26 8.71
C PHE A 43 5.45 5.81 10.16
N GLY A 44 6.70 5.87 10.64
CA GLY A 44 7.05 5.49 12.01
C GLY A 44 7.23 3.99 12.24
N VAL A 45 7.22 3.17 11.19
CA VAL A 45 7.42 1.72 11.29
C VAL A 45 8.89 1.39 11.02
N GLN A 46 9.67 1.15 12.07
CA GLN A 46 11.11 0.90 11.96
C GLN A 46 11.49 -0.56 11.65
N GLU A 47 10.59 -1.50 11.91
CA GLU A 47 10.86 -2.95 11.79
C GLU A 47 10.06 -3.64 10.68
N ALA A 48 9.71 -2.90 9.62
CA ALA A 48 8.84 -3.44 8.56
C ALA A 48 9.38 -4.69 7.85
N LYS A 49 10.70 -4.91 7.90
CA LYS A 49 11.32 -6.13 7.37
C LYS A 49 11.10 -7.36 8.26
N LEU A 50 11.05 -7.17 9.59
CA LEU A 50 10.89 -8.25 10.57
C LEU A 50 9.43 -8.68 10.65
N ASP A 51 8.51 -7.72 10.52
CA ASP A 51 7.08 -7.97 10.48
C ASP A 51 6.41 -7.19 9.33
N PRO A 52 6.44 -7.72 8.09
CA PRO A 52 5.82 -7.05 6.95
C PRO A 52 4.29 -6.99 7.06
N ILE A 53 3.66 -7.98 7.71
CA ILE A 53 2.22 -8.03 7.88
C ILE A 53 1.77 -6.94 8.85
N GLY A 54 2.38 -6.87 10.04
CA GLY A 54 2.09 -5.83 11.02
C GLY A 54 2.44 -4.44 10.52
N ALA A 55 3.52 -4.32 9.75
CA ALA A 55 3.91 -3.06 9.12
C ALA A 55 2.87 -2.54 8.13
N VAL A 56 2.40 -3.40 7.21
CA VAL A 56 1.33 -3.03 6.26
C VAL A 56 0.06 -2.71 7.03
N ALA A 57 -0.34 -3.52 8.02
CA ALA A 57 -1.53 -3.27 8.83
C ALA A 57 -1.49 -1.91 9.54
N ALA A 58 -0.34 -1.51 10.09
CA ALA A 58 -0.15 -0.24 10.77
C ALA A 58 -0.32 0.97 9.84
N ILE A 59 0.06 0.84 8.57
CA ILE A 59 -0.02 1.93 7.58
C ILE A 59 -1.24 1.86 6.68
N SER A 60 -1.98 0.73 6.65
CA SER A 60 -3.16 0.54 5.79
C SER A 60 -4.16 1.70 5.86
N PRO A 61 -4.52 2.25 7.05
CA PRO A 61 -5.42 3.40 7.11
C PRO A 61 -4.87 4.65 6.42
N ASN A 62 -3.57 4.91 6.59
CA ASN A 62 -2.88 6.04 5.95
C ASN A 62 -2.74 5.83 4.43
N LEU A 63 -2.46 4.60 4.00
CA LEU A 63 -2.38 4.23 2.59
C LEU A 63 -3.73 4.35 1.89
N SER A 64 -4.83 3.85 2.49
CA SER A 64 -6.17 4.01 1.91
C SER A 64 -6.52 5.49 1.72
N ALA A 65 -6.27 6.32 2.73
CA ALA A 65 -6.48 7.76 2.62
C ALA A 65 -5.61 8.42 1.53
N LEU A 66 -4.34 8.01 1.40
CA LEU A 66 -3.44 8.51 0.35
C LEU A 66 -3.86 8.06 -1.05
N ILE A 67 -4.26 6.80 -1.22
CA ILE A 67 -4.70 6.27 -2.51
C ILE A 67 -6.05 6.89 -2.89
N GLU A 68 -6.99 7.09 -1.97
CA GLU A 68 -8.23 7.84 -2.20
C GLU A 68 -7.94 9.29 -2.60
N ALA A 69 -7.05 9.98 -1.87
CA ALA A 69 -6.65 11.35 -2.19
C ALA A 69 -5.97 11.44 -3.58
N LYS A 70 -5.23 10.41 -3.98
CA LYS A 70 -4.54 10.33 -5.28
C LYS A 70 -5.44 9.90 -6.43
N ALA A 71 -6.36 8.97 -6.21
CA ALA A 71 -7.42 8.61 -7.15
C ALA A 71 -8.28 9.84 -7.47
N ARG A 72 -8.63 10.64 -6.44
CA ARG A 72 -9.29 11.93 -6.62
C ARG A 72 -8.48 12.96 -7.41
N LYS A 73 -7.15 12.84 -7.43
CA LYS A 73 -6.23 13.77 -8.13
C LYS A 73 -5.70 13.24 -9.47
N SER A 74 -6.07 12.03 -9.92
CA SER A 74 -5.46 11.35 -11.09
C SER A 74 -3.93 11.25 -11.08
N GLU A 75 -3.29 11.45 -9.93
CA GLU A 75 -1.83 11.43 -9.77
C GLU A 75 -1.45 10.32 -8.80
N LEU A 76 -1.41 9.09 -9.29
CA LEU A 76 -0.70 8.02 -8.60
C LEU A 76 0.77 8.43 -8.44
N LEU A 77 1.26 8.29 -7.22
CA LEU A 77 2.61 8.69 -6.81
C LEU A 77 3.60 7.96 -7.72
N ALA A 78 4.64 8.64 -8.21
CA ALA A 78 5.64 8.04 -9.11
C ALA A 78 6.32 6.77 -8.52
N THR A 79 6.25 6.60 -7.21
CA THR A 79 6.75 5.43 -6.47
C THR A 79 5.74 4.29 -6.36
N THR A 80 4.45 4.56 -6.54
CA THR A 80 3.38 3.55 -6.56
C THR A 80 3.15 3.09 -8.00
N LYS A 81 4.02 2.20 -8.50
CA LYS A 81 3.74 1.52 -9.77
C LYS A 81 2.56 0.57 -9.56
N LEU A 82 1.38 0.93 -10.07
CA LEU A 82 0.32 -0.04 -10.32
C LEU A 82 0.77 -0.90 -11.50
N ALA A 83 1.31 -2.09 -11.21
CA ALA A 83 1.47 -3.08 -12.26
C ALA A 83 0.07 -3.62 -12.62
N ALA A 84 -0.31 -3.50 -13.89
CA ALA A 84 -1.40 -4.31 -14.44
C ALA A 84 -0.93 -5.78 -14.51
N LEU A 85 -1.88 -6.71 -14.33
CA LEU A 85 -1.67 -8.16 -14.50
C LEU A 85 -1.00 -8.49 -15.84
#